data_AF-A0A4Q3TST0-F1
#
_entry.id   AF-A0A4Q3TST0-F1
#
_cell.length_a   1.000
_cell.length_b   1.000
_cell.length_c   1.000
_cell.angle_alpha   90.00
_cell.angle_beta   90.00
_cell.angle_gamma   90.00
#
_symmetry.space_group_name_H-M   'P 1'
#
loop_
_entity.id
_entity.type
_entity.pdbx_description
1 polymer ?
#
loop_
_entity_poly.entity_id
_entity_poly.type
_entity_poly.pdbx_seq_one_letter_code
_entity_poly.pdbx_strand_id
1 'polypeptide(L)'
;MLESLPFIVLGVGAAFAGWFSFRFGWWRKTAPYSQPRILMYHMVRGPLPGGRFNKMRVAPDLFRKQVEWLAKDGWNFRFFSEILDGSPVPEKTVVLTFDDGYRDNLLNALPVLDRFNAKATLFP
;
A
#
# COMPACT_ATOMS: atom_id res chain seq x y z
N MET A 1 30.36 5.65 -37.87
CA MET A 1 29.02 5.32 -37.32
C MET A 1 29.01 3.99 -36.56
N LEU A 2 29.65 2.93 -37.08
CA LEU A 2 29.75 1.63 -36.38
C LEU A 2 30.72 1.64 -35.19
N GLU A 3 31.80 2.42 -35.24
CA GLU A 3 32.81 2.48 -34.15
C GLU A 3 32.28 3.10 -32.85
N SER A 4 31.27 3.95 -32.92
CA SER A 4 30.62 4.56 -31.75
C SER A 4 29.49 3.70 -31.17
N LEU A 5 29.05 2.65 -31.89
CA LEU A 5 27.93 1.80 -31.50
C LEU A 5 28.13 1.11 -30.13
N PRO A 6 29.31 0.56 -29.79
CA PRO A 6 29.53 -0.07 -28.49
C PRO A 6 29.37 0.91 -27.33
N PHE A 7 29.86 2.15 -27.48
CA PHE A 7 29.75 3.20 -26.47
C PHE A 7 28.30 3.68 -26.28
N ILE A 8 27.54 3.77 -27.38
CA ILE A 8 26.11 4.10 -27.33
C ILE A 8 25.33 3.00 -26.60
N VAL A 9 25.59 1.72 -26.92
CA VAL A 9 24.93 0.58 -26.27
C VAL A 9 25.26 0.54 -24.77
N LEU A 10 26.52 0.75 -24.40
CA LEU A 10 26.96 0.86 -23.00
C LEU A 10 26.28 2.02 -22.27
N GLY A 11 26.21 3.20 -22.89
CA GLY A 11 25.57 4.37 -22.31
C GLY A 11 24.08 4.16 -22.06
N VAL A 12 23.36 3.59 -23.04
CA VAL A 12 21.94 3.24 -22.89
C VAL A 12 21.74 2.16 -21.82
N GLY A 13 22.60 1.15 -21.79
CA GLY A 13 22.56 0.10 -20.77
C GLY A 13 22.78 0.64 -19.36
N ALA A 14 23.76 1.53 -19.17
CA ALA A 14 24.03 2.17 -17.88
C ALA A 14 22.88 3.10 -17.45
N ALA A 15 22.30 3.87 -18.38
CA ALA A 15 21.14 4.71 -18.12
C ALA A 15 19.91 3.88 -17.73
N PHE A 16 19.65 2.78 -18.42
CA PHE A 16 18.58 1.84 -18.08
C PHE A 16 18.82 1.19 -16.71
N ALA A 17 20.03 0.71 -16.44
CA ALA A 17 20.38 0.13 -15.16
C ALA A 17 20.19 1.14 -14.03
N GLY A 18 20.67 2.38 -14.20
CA GLY A 18 20.46 3.49 -13.26
C GLY A 18 18.99 3.78 -13.03
N TRP A 19 18.21 3.95 -14.10
CA TRP A 19 16.76 4.16 -14.02
C TRP A 19 16.05 3.01 -13.29
N PHE A 20 16.33 1.76 -13.67
CA PHE A 20 15.76 0.57 -13.06
C PHE A 20 16.07 0.55 -11.57
N SER A 21 17.34 0.77 -11.25
CA SER A 21 17.81 0.91 -9.89
C SER A 21 16.94 1.92 -9.13
N PHE A 22 16.90 3.18 -9.57
CA PHE A 22 16.23 4.26 -8.82
C PHE A 22 14.71 4.07 -8.75
N ARG A 23 14.11 3.47 -9.78
CA ARG A 23 12.68 3.22 -9.88
C ARG A 23 12.19 2.16 -8.91
N PHE A 24 12.98 1.11 -8.67
CA PHE A 24 12.58 -0.01 -7.80
C PHE A 24 13.23 0.04 -6.42
N GLY A 25 14.32 0.79 -6.26
CA GLY A 25 14.92 1.08 -4.96
C GLY A 25 15.30 -0.17 -4.17
N TRP A 26 15.71 -1.24 -4.84
CA TRP A 26 16.10 -2.54 -4.25
C TRP A 26 17.22 -2.46 -3.19
N TRP A 27 18.01 -1.38 -3.15
CA TRP A 27 18.99 -1.11 -2.07
C TRP A 27 18.41 -0.35 -0.88
N ARG A 28 17.15 0.11 -0.93
CA ARG A 28 16.53 0.79 0.21
C ARG A 28 16.33 -0.23 1.32
N LYS A 29 16.79 0.11 2.51
CA LYS A 29 16.54 -0.71 3.71
C LYS A 29 15.03 -0.81 3.93
N THR A 30 14.56 -2.03 4.16
CA THR A 30 13.18 -2.25 4.60
C THR A 30 12.99 -1.61 5.97
N ALA A 31 11.86 -0.93 6.17
CA ALA A 31 11.50 -0.45 7.50
C ALA A 31 11.43 -1.63 8.48
N PRO A 32 11.91 -1.49 9.72
CA PRO A 32 11.82 -2.54 10.74
C PRO A 32 10.36 -2.79 11.16
N TYR A 33 10.07 -3.96 11.70
CA TYR A 33 8.71 -4.29 12.16
C TYR A 33 8.28 -3.52 13.41
N SER A 34 9.21 -2.92 14.15
CA SER A 34 8.93 -2.00 15.25
C SER A 34 8.35 -0.65 14.81
N GLN A 35 8.45 -0.31 13.51
CA GLN A 35 7.76 0.84 12.95
C GLN A 35 6.39 0.40 12.41
N PRO A 36 5.31 1.16 12.68
CA PRO A 36 4.01 0.86 12.11
C PRO A 36 4.00 1.01 10.59
N ARG A 37 3.10 0.29 9.92
CA ARG A 37 2.78 0.50 8.49
C ARG A 37 1.42 1.17 8.39
N ILE A 38 1.32 2.19 7.54
CA ILE A 38 0.05 2.87 7.25
C ILE A 38 -0.35 2.48 5.83
N LEU A 39 -1.50 1.82 5.69
CA LEU A 39 -2.09 1.45 4.41
C LEU A 39 -3.33 2.32 4.20
N MET A 40 -3.23 3.22 3.21
CA MET A 40 -4.28 4.15 2.87
C MET A 40 -5.10 3.62 1.70
N TYR A 41 -6.41 3.72 1.82
CA TYR A 41 -7.40 3.36 0.82
C TYR A 41 -8.30 4.57 0.52
N HIS A 42 -8.90 4.58 -0.67
CA HIS A 42 -9.98 5.53 -0.97
C HIS A 42 -11.27 4.74 -1.18
N MET A 43 -11.32 3.95 -2.25
CA MET A 43 -12.51 3.20 -2.63
C MET A 43 -12.28 1.69 -2.60
N VAL A 44 -13.17 0.95 -1.94
CA VAL A 44 -13.27 -0.51 -1.97
C VAL A 44 -14.42 -0.91 -2.90
N ARG A 45 -14.19 -0.80 -4.20
CA ARG A 45 -15.10 -1.27 -5.26
C ARG A 45 -14.32 -1.60 -6.53
N GLY A 46 -14.93 -2.36 -7.43
CA GLY A 46 -14.32 -2.71 -8.72
C GLY A 46 -14.04 -1.47 -9.61
N PRO A 47 -13.15 -1.60 -10.59
CA PRO A 47 -12.91 -0.55 -11.57
C PRO A 47 -14.18 -0.25 -12.37
N LEU A 48 -14.35 1.02 -12.75
CA LEU A 48 -15.43 1.45 -13.64
C LEU A 48 -14.88 1.63 -15.06
N PRO A 49 -15.53 1.13 -16.11
CA PRO A 49 -15.14 1.43 -17.49
C PRO A 49 -15.04 2.95 -17.71
N GLY A 50 -13.89 3.43 -18.22
CA GLY A 50 -13.65 4.87 -18.39
C GLY A 50 -13.51 5.69 -17.10
N GLY A 51 -13.46 5.05 -15.93
CA GLY A 51 -13.42 5.73 -14.64
C GLY A 51 -12.13 6.52 -14.39
N ARG A 52 -12.26 7.84 -14.16
CA ARG A 52 -11.15 8.78 -13.91
C ARG A 52 -10.19 8.36 -12.78
N PHE A 53 -10.68 7.63 -11.79
CA PHE A 53 -9.96 7.30 -10.55
C PHE A 53 -9.80 5.81 -10.29
N ASN A 54 -9.75 4.98 -11.34
CA ASN A 54 -9.60 3.53 -11.18
C ASN A 54 -8.33 3.11 -10.41
N LYS A 55 -7.26 3.93 -10.43
CA LYS A 55 -6.05 3.67 -9.65
C LYS A 55 -6.25 3.81 -8.13
N MET A 56 -7.33 4.45 -7.69
CA MET A 56 -7.68 4.65 -6.27
C MET A 56 -8.76 3.65 -5.80
N ARG A 57 -9.10 2.68 -6.65
CA ARG A 57 -10.08 1.64 -6.38
C ARG A 57 -9.38 0.31 -6.10
N VAL A 58 -9.81 -0.35 -5.04
CA VAL A 58 -9.44 -1.73 -4.72
C VAL A 58 -10.69 -2.60 -4.81
N ALA A 59 -10.64 -3.67 -5.58
CA ALA A 59 -11.77 -4.60 -5.66
C ALA A 59 -12.04 -5.23 -4.27
N PRO A 60 -13.31 -5.43 -3.86
CA PRO A 60 -13.64 -5.94 -2.53
C PRO A 60 -12.94 -7.26 -2.17
N ASP A 61 -12.84 -8.20 -3.12
CA ASP A 61 -12.13 -9.46 -2.90
C ASP A 61 -10.62 -9.27 -2.70
N LEU A 62 -10.01 -8.29 -3.34
CA LEU A 62 -8.59 -7.98 -3.17
C LEU A 62 -8.36 -7.33 -1.81
N PHE A 63 -9.21 -6.39 -1.42
CA PHE A 63 -9.18 -5.79 -0.08
C PHE A 63 -9.31 -6.86 1.01
N ARG A 64 -10.27 -7.78 0.86
CA ARG A 64 -10.44 -8.93 1.77
C ARG A 64 -9.17 -9.76 1.88
N LYS A 65 -8.53 -10.12 0.76
CA LYS A 65 -7.29 -10.89 0.75
C LYS A 65 -6.14 -10.15 1.46
N GLN A 66 -6.05 -8.83 1.31
CA GLN A 66 -5.03 -8.02 1.99
C GLN A 66 -5.21 -8.03 3.51
N VAL A 67 -6.42 -7.76 3.99
CA VAL A 67 -6.74 -7.78 5.44
C VAL A 67 -6.58 -9.17 6.02
N GLU A 68 -7.06 -10.20 5.31
CA GLU A 68 -6.91 -11.61 5.71
C GLU A 68 -5.44 -12.02 5.83
N TRP A 69 -4.60 -11.61 4.88
CA TRP A 69 -3.16 -11.90 4.93
C TRP A 69 -2.49 -11.23 6.13
N LEU A 70 -2.79 -9.96 6.39
CA LEU A 70 -2.27 -9.23 7.56
C LEU A 70 -2.68 -9.93 8.87
N ALA A 71 -3.95 -10.31 8.99
CA ALA A 71 -4.45 -11.03 10.16
C ALA A 71 -3.73 -12.39 10.34
N LYS A 72 -3.57 -13.17 9.26
CA LYS A 72 -2.90 -14.48 9.29
C LYS A 72 -1.40 -14.40 9.57
N ASP A 73 -0.73 -13.34 9.12
CA ASP A 73 0.71 -13.12 9.35
C ASP A 73 1.01 -12.50 10.73
N GLY A 74 -0.03 -12.26 11.54
CA GLY A 74 0.08 -11.79 12.93
C GLY A 74 0.29 -10.29 13.06
N TRP A 75 -0.23 -9.49 12.14
CA TRP A 75 -0.18 -8.03 12.24
C TRP A 75 -1.16 -7.50 13.30
N ASN A 76 -0.72 -6.49 14.03
CA ASN A 76 -1.50 -5.79 15.05
C ASN A 76 -2.22 -4.60 14.42
N PHE A 77 -3.53 -4.71 14.22
CA PHE A 77 -4.34 -3.59 13.74
C PHE A 77 -4.51 -2.53 14.83
N ARG A 78 -4.27 -1.27 14.49
CA ARG A 78 -4.43 -0.10 15.37
C ARG A 78 -5.21 1.01 14.67
N PHE A 79 -5.98 1.78 15.43
CA PHE A 79 -6.50 3.06 14.97
C PHE A 79 -5.34 4.05 14.79
N PHE A 80 -5.51 5.01 13.87
CA PHE A 80 -4.50 6.04 13.66
C PHE A 80 -4.21 6.83 14.94
N SER A 81 -5.23 7.07 15.77
CA SER A 81 -5.09 7.76 17.06
C SER A 81 -4.21 7.02 18.07
N GLU A 82 -4.05 5.70 17.96
CA GLU A 82 -3.25 4.88 18.88
C GLU A 82 -1.74 4.98 18.60
N ILE A 83 -1.32 5.71 17.55
CA ILE A 83 0.11 5.83 17.16
C ILE A 83 0.61 7.28 17.09
N LEU A 84 -0.22 8.25 17.51
CA LEU A 84 0.07 9.68 17.33
C LEU A 84 1.11 10.24 18.30
N ASP A 85 1.21 9.66 19.49
CA ASP A 85 2.08 10.14 20.56
C ASP A 85 3.54 9.67 20.44
N GLY A 86 3.82 8.82 19.44
CA GLY A 86 5.14 8.20 19.26
C GLY A 86 5.46 7.13 20.30
N SER A 87 4.48 6.68 21.08
CA SER A 87 4.64 5.57 22.01
C SER A 87 5.04 4.31 21.24
N PRO A 88 5.90 3.45 21.84
CA PRO A 88 6.26 2.17 21.24
C PRO A 88 5.01 1.34 20.92
N VAL A 89 4.96 0.82 19.70
CA VAL A 89 3.91 -0.09 19.25
C VAL A 89 4.45 -1.53 19.20
N PRO A 90 3.58 -2.55 19.31
CA PRO A 90 3.99 -3.92 19.04
C PRO A 90 4.62 -4.05 17.65
N GLU A 91 5.55 -4.99 17.50
CA GLU A 91 6.06 -5.34 16.18
C GLU A 91 4.91 -5.75 15.24
N LYS A 92 5.11 -5.53 13.94
CA LYS A 92 4.09 -5.77 12.91
C LYS A 92 2.80 -5.00 13.19
N THR A 93 2.88 -3.74 13.60
CA THR A 93 1.69 -2.89 13.70
C THR A 93 1.27 -2.36 12.33
N VAL A 94 -0.02 -2.44 12.01
CA VAL A 94 -0.62 -1.87 10.81
C VAL A 94 -1.77 -0.94 11.17
N VAL A 95 -1.84 0.20 10.49
CA VAL A 95 -2.97 1.13 10.53
C VAL A 95 -3.60 1.16 9.15
N LEU A 96 -4.91 0.92 9.10
CA LEU A 96 -5.70 1.07 7.88
C LEU A 96 -6.39 2.43 7.91
N THR A 97 -6.25 3.21 6.85
CA THR A 97 -6.97 4.49 6.69
C THR A 97 -7.81 4.48 5.42
N PHE A 98 -8.94 5.18 5.48
CA PHE A 98 -9.83 5.43 4.35
C PHE A 98 -10.05 6.92 4.21
N ASP A 99 -9.78 7.47 3.03
CA ASP A 99 -9.91 8.90 2.77
C ASP A 99 -11.13 9.19 1.86
N ASP A 100 -11.66 10.40 1.97
CA ASP A 100 -12.79 10.99 1.20
C ASP A 100 -14.20 10.46 1.54
N GLY A 101 -14.35 9.61 2.55
CA GLY A 101 -15.69 9.23 3.07
C GLY A 101 -16.58 8.45 2.08
N TYR A 102 -16.01 7.66 1.17
CA TYR A 102 -16.80 6.97 0.17
C TYR A 102 -17.77 5.93 0.78
N ARG A 103 -19.02 5.92 0.30
CA ARG A 103 -20.07 4.98 0.75
C ARG A 103 -19.63 3.51 0.67
N ASP A 104 -18.79 3.14 -0.29
CA ASP A 104 -18.30 1.78 -0.40
C ASP A 104 -17.34 1.34 0.73
N ASN A 105 -16.75 2.26 1.49
CA ASN A 105 -16.02 1.92 2.70
C ASN A 105 -16.96 1.27 3.73
N LEU A 106 -18.17 1.83 3.88
CA LEU A 106 -19.21 1.25 4.73
C LEU A 106 -19.73 -0.08 4.19
N LEU A 107 -20.02 -0.17 2.89
CA LEU A 107 -20.70 -1.34 2.32
C LEU A 107 -19.78 -2.54 2.10
N ASN A 108 -18.54 -2.29 1.70
CA ASN A 108 -17.63 -3.33 1.24
C ASN A 108 -16.43 -3.53 2.17
N ALA A 109 -15.92 -2.46 2.81
CA ALA A 109 -14.77 -2.56 3.70
C ALA A 109 -15.17 -2.99 5.11
N LEU A 110 -16.19 -2.36 5.70
CA LEU A 110 -16.61 -2.64 7.09
C LEU A 110 -16.89 -4.14 7.36
N PRO A 111 -17.61 -4.90 6.53
CA PRO A 111 -17.86 -6.33 6.79
C PRO A 111 -16.57 -7.17 6.82
N VAL A 112 -15.54 -6.76 6.08
CA VAL A 112 -14.22 -7.41 6.09
C VAL A 112 -13.48 -7.04 7.37
N LEU A 113 -13.49 -5.76 7.75
CA LEU A 113 -12.86 -5.29 8.98
C LEU A 113 -13.42 -6.00 10.21
N ASP A 114 -14.76 -6.08 10.32
CA ASP A 114 -15.45 -6.77 11.41
C ASP A 114 -15.07 -8.24 11.49
N ARG A 115 -15.03 -8.94 10.35
CA ARG A 115 -14.68 -10.36 10.26
C ARG A 115 -13.30 -10.67 10.84
N PHE A 116 -12.33 -9.77 10.65
CA PHE A 116 -10.94 -9.96 11.09
C PHE A 116 -10.60 -9.17 12.35
N ASN A 117 -11.59 -8.54 12.99
CA ASN A 117 -11.39 -7.60 14.11
C ASN A 117 -10.31 -6.54 13.80
N ALA A 118 -10.29 -6.09 12.55
CA ALA A 118 -9.31 -5.13 12.05
C ALA A 118 -9.77 -3.70 12.33
N LYS A 119 -8.92 -2.93 12.99
CA LYS A 119 -9.13 -1.50 13.24
C LYS A 119 -8.80 -0.69 11.99
N ALA A 120 -9.63 0.31 11.70
CA ALA A 120 -9.39 1.28 10.64
C ALA A 120 -9.91 2.66 11.02
N THR A 121 -9.34 3.71 10.42
CA THR A 121 -9.75 5.11 10.61
C THR A 121 -10.29 5.68 9.31
N LEU A 122 -11.42 6.38 9.36
CA LEU A 122 -12.01 7.07 8.21
C LEU A 122 -11.75 8.58 8.34
N PHE A 123 -11.20 9.18 7.29
CA PHE A 123 -11.03 10.63 7.13
C PHE A 123 -11.98 11.09 6.01
N PRO A 124 -13.19 11.57 6.37
CA PRO A 124 -14.20 11.97 5.40
C PRO A 124 -13.87 13.28 4.68
#